data_AF-A0A177EB04-F1
#
_entry.id   AF-A0A177EB04-F1
#
_cell.length_a   1.000
_cell.length_b   1.000
_cell.length_c   1.000
_cell.angle_alpha   90.00
_cell.angle_beta   90.00
_cell.angle_gamma   90.00
#
_symmetry.space_group_name_H-M   'P 1'
#
loop_
_entity.id
_entity.type
_entity.pdbx_description
1 polymer ?
#
loop_
_entity_poly.entity_id
_entity_poly.type
_entity_poly.pdbx_seq_one_letter_code
_entity_poly.pdbx_strand_id
1 'polypeptide(L)'
;MADKPAEDITKEEENTMLFYYQVKMLDLCEYLKTPIQVHNTAITYFKVLFSKRKVFHYDMRNLIAACVFLALKVENTYITAEILKAKLSFVKMHLLIKYELELCQALKFNLHVSSPHLRLLGLFLLLKNKEQVRGTTEDTFQTQEIQEIDRTLDWGKSVENLKNLMLTDNYLQLNPNEVALASLTVQPSELQGLFMTDTLSAIKKIKLDTIRRESPTQQELKRIDEKIRNIQQRYEISH
;
A
#
# COMPACT_ATOMS: atom_id res chain seq x y z
N MET A 1 -1.80 -2.90 -46.19
CA MET A 1 -3.06 -2.43 -45.56
C MET A 1 -2.67 -1.80 -44.24
N ALA A 2 -2.97 -0.52 -44.08
CA ALA A 2 -2.51 0.30 -42.95
C ALA A 2 -3.07 -0.23 -41.63
N ASP A 3 -2.17 -0.68 -40.77
CA ASP A 3 -2.45 -1.05 -39.38
C ASP A 3 -2.82 0.24 -38.64
N LYS A 4 -4.11 0.41 -38.31
CA LYS A 4 -4.57 1.51 -37.45
C LYS A 4 -3.78 1.38 -36.14
N PRO A 5 -3.09 2.42 -35.65
CA PRO A 5 -2.52 2.37 -34.31
C PRO A 5 -3.69 2.10 -33.36
N ALA A 6 -3.67 0.92 -32.76
CA ALA A 6 -4.70 0.45 -31.87
C ALA A 6 -4.86 1.47 -30.73
N GLU A 7 -6.09 1.61 -30.26
CA GLU A 7 -6.49 2.44 -29.13
C GLU A 7 -5.93 1.81 -27.84
N ASP A 8 -4.60 1.81 -27.72
CA ASP A 8 -3.86 1.23 -26.61
C ASP A 8 -4.00 2.14 -25.38
N ILE A 9 -4.24 1.53 -24.22
CA ILE A 9 -4.30 2.25 -22.94
C ILE A 9 -2.94 2.90 -22.69
N THR A 10 -2.95 4.21 -22.41
CA THR A 10 -1.73 4.94 -22.07
C THR A 10 -1.24 4.49 -20.70
N LYS A 11 0.09 4.47 -20.48
CA LYS A 11 0.67 4.09 -19.18
C LYS A 11 0.12 4.93 -18.01
N GLU A 12 -0.18 6.20 -18.26
CA GLU A 12 -0.78 7.11 -17.28
C GLU A 12 -2.23 6.72 -16.93
N GLU A 13 -3.04 6.34 -17.94
CA GLU A 13 -4.38 5.82 -17.74
C GLU A 13 -4.37 4.50 -16.95
N GLU A 14 -3.41 3.62 -17.25
CA GLU A 14 -3.20 2.36 -16.53
C GLU A 14 -2.87 2.63 -15.05
N ASN A 15 -1.92 3.53 -14.77
CA ASN A 15 -1.51 3.90 -13.41
C ASN A 15 -2.66 4.53 -12.61
N THR A 16 -3.45 5.39 -13.23
CA THR A 16 -4.65 5.99 -12.63
C THR A 16 -5.66 4.92 -12.20
N MET A 17 -5.90 3.94 -13.06
CA MET A 17 -6.80 2.83 -12.76
C MET A 17 -6.25 1.93 -11.64
N LEU A 18 -4.94 1.63 -11.68
CA LEU A 18 -4.27 0.86 -10.65
C LEU A 18 -4.34 1.54 -9.29
N PHE A 19 -4.16 2.86 -9.24
CA PHE A 19 -4.29 3.64 -8.01
C PHE A 19 -5.71 3.56 -7.45
N TYR A 20 -6.74 3.73 -8.29
CA TYR A 20 -8.14 3.59 -7.87
C TYR A 20 -8.42 2.22 -7.24
N TYR A 21 -7.91 1.16 -7.86
CA TYR A 21 -8.07 -0.20 -7.33
C TYR A 21 -7.25 -0.48 -6.08
N GLN A 22 -6.09 0.14 -5.90
CA GLN A 22 -5.33 0.07 -4.65
C GLN A 22 -6.11 0.71 -3.49
N VAL A 23 -6.75 1.86 -3.71
CA VAL A 23 -7.64 2.49 -2.72
C VAL A 23 -8.81 1.57 -2.40
N LYS A 24 -9.48 1.01 -3.42
CA LYS A 24 -10.58 0.05 -3.21
C LYS A 24 -10.17 -1.22 -2.47
N MET A 25 -8.93 -1.66 -2.65
CA MET A 25 -8.39 -2.78 -1.90
C MET A 25 -8.18 -2.44 -0.42
N LEU A 26 -7.72 -1.23 -0.10
CA LEU A 26 -7.66 -0.75 1.29
C LEU A 26 -9.06 -0.67 1.91
N ASP A 27 -10.03 -0.08 1.21
CA ASP A 27 -11.44 -0.03 1.65
C ASP A 27 -11.97 -1.44 1.98
N LEU A 28 -11.64 -2.42 1.12
CA LEU A 28 -12.04 -3.81 1.31
C LEU A 28 -11.38 -4.44 2.55
N CYS A 29 -10.09 -4.21 2.74
CA CYS A 29 -9.35 -4.70 3.91
C CYS A 29 -9.87 -4.10 5.22
N GLU A 30 -10.31 -2.84 5.21
CA GLU A 30 -10.98 -2.17 6.34
C GLU A 30 -12.38 -2.74 6.60
N TYR A 31 -13.18 -2.96 5.54
CA TYR A 31 -14.48 -3.61 5.64
C TYR A 31 -14.38 -5.02 6.26
N LEU A 32 -13.33 -5.76 5.90
CA LEU A 32 -13.04 -7.08 6.45
C LEU A 32 -12.42 -7.03 7.86
N LYS A 33 -12.13 -5.84 8.40
CA LYS A 33 -11.48 -5.60 9.71
C LYS A 33 -10.16 -6.35 9.87
N THR A 34 -9.35 -6.35 8.81
CA THR A 34 -8.06 -7.06 8.79
C THR A 34 -6.96 -6.23 9.46
N PRO A 35 -5.87 -6.86 9.94
CA PRO A 35 -4.73 -6.10 10.45
C PRO A 35 -4.00 -5.37 9.32
N ILE A 36 -3.33 -4.26 9.65
CA ILE A 36 -2.56 -3.44 8.69
C ILE A 36 -1.40 -4.21 8.01
N GLN A 37 -0.92 -5.29 8.63
CA GLN A 37 0.05 -6.20 8.00
C GLN A 37 -0.52 -6.83 6.72
N VAL A 38 -1.78 -7.28 6.78
CA VAL A 38 -2.50 -7.83 5.61
C VAL A 38 -2.67 -6.79 4.52
N HIS A 39 -2.96 -5.53 4.89
CA HIS A 39 -3.10 -4.43 3.93
C HIS A 39 -1.79 -4.22 3.16
N ASN A 40 -0.66 -4.16 3.87
CA ASN A 40 0.66 -4.03 3.27
C ASN A 40 0.99 -5.17 2.30
N THR A 41 0.75 -6.40 2.74
CA THR A 41 1.05 -7.60 1.96
C THR A 41 0.18 -7.66 0.71
N ALA A 42 -1.11 -7.34 0.81
CA ALA A 42 -2.02 -7.28 -0.34
C ALA A 42 -1.61 -6.20 -1.36
N ILE A 43 -1.26 -4.98 -0.90
CA ILE A 43 -0.76 -3.90 -1.78
C ILE A 43 0.53 -4.31 -2.48
N THR A 44 1.45 -4.93 -1.75
CA THR A 44 2.74 -5.36 -2.31
C THR A 44 2.52 -6.40 -3.41
N TYR A 45 1.66 -7.38 -3.19
CA TYR A 45 1.32 -8.38 -4.22
C TYR A 45 0.71 -7.75 -5.45
N PHE A 46 -0.23 -6.82 -5.27
CA PHE A 46 -0.85 -6.09 -6.37
C PHE A 46 0.19 -5.31 -7.19
N LYS A 47 1.07 -4.55 -6.54
CA LYS A 47 2.12 -3.78 -7.24
C LYS A 47 3.12 -4.69 -7.98
N VAL A 48 3.52 -5.81 -7.38
CA VAL A 48 4.44 -6.76 -8.02
C VAL A 48 3.80 -7.43 -9.23
N LEU A 49 2.50 -7.74 -9.17
CA LEU A 49 1.77 -8.30 -10.30
C LEU A 49 1.74 -7.33 -11.50
N PHE A 50 1.37 -6.07 -11.27
CA PHE A 50 1.24 -5.06 -12.33
C PHE A 50 2.56 -4.52 -12.85
N SER A 51 3.68 -4.80 -12.16
CA SER A 51 5.00 -4.61 -12.74
C SER A 51 5.27 -5.57 -13.91
N LYS A 52 4.58 -6.72 -13.97
CA LYS A 52 4.78 -7.78 -14.98
C LYS A 52 3.61 -7.99 -15.92
N ARG A 53 2.40 -7.61 -15.51
CA ARG A 53 1.15 -7.90 -16.20
C ARG A 53 0.38 -6.61 -16.48
N LYS A 54 -0.47 -6.65 -17.51
CA LYS A 54 -1.33 -5.54 -17.92
C LYS A 54 -2.73 -5.64 -17.31
N VAL A 55 -3.36 -4.49 -17.05
CA VAL A 55 -4.68 -4.38 -16.41
C VAL A 55 -5.79 -5.14 -17.14
N PHE A 56 -5.82 -5.09 -18.47
CA PHE A 56 -6.94 -5.64 -19.26
C PHE A 56 -7.08 -7.18 -19.21
N HIS A 57 -6.08 -7.92 -18.74
CA HIS A 57 -6.17 -9.39 -18.62
C HIS A 57 -7.01 -9.86 -17.42
N TYR A 58 -7.39 -8.97 -16.51
CA TYR A 58 -7.97 -9.33 -15.22
C TYR A 58 -9.35 -8.72 -15.00
N ASP A 59 -10.23 -9.47 -14.34
CA ASP A 59 -11.39 -8.89 -13.66
C ASP A 59 -10.92 -8.34 -12.31
N MET A 60 -10.70 -7.03 -12.28
CA MET A 60 -10.06 -6.33 -11.17
C MET A 60 -10.78 -6.52 -9.84
N ARG A 61 -12.11 -6.70 -9.83
CA ARG A 61 -12.86 -6.96 -8.58
C ARG A 61 -12.52 -8.32 -7.98
N ASN A 62 -12.44 -9.35 -8.82
CA ASN A 62 -12.07 -10.69 -8.41
C ASN A 62 -10.57 -10.77 -8.07
N LEU A 63 -9.72 -10.04 -8.81
CA LEU A 63 -8.29 -9.97 -8.54
C LEU A 63 -7.98 -9.34 -7.18
N ILE A 64 -8.63 -8.22 -6.83
CA ILE A 64 -8.46 -7.58 -5.51
C ILE A 64 -8.84 -8.56 -4.39
N ALA A 65 -9.97 -9.25 -4.54
CA ALA A 65 -10.39 -10.26 -3.57
C ALA A 65 -9.35 -11.40 -3.46
N ALA A 66 -8.75 -11.83 -4.56
CA ALA A 66 -7.69 -12.84 -4.58
C ALA A 66 -6.41 -12.35 -3.87
N CYS A 67 -5.98 -11.11 -4.11
CA CYS A 67 -4.82 -10.51 -3.43
C CYS A 67 -5.01 -10.47 -1.90
N VAL A 68 -6.18 -10.01 -1.44
CA VAL A 68 -6.50 -9.96 -0.01
C VAL A 68 -6.60 -11.35 0.59
N PHE A 69 -7.21 -12.30 -0.12
CA PHE A 69 -7.34 -13.69 0.32
C PHE A 69 -5.97 -14.36 0.49
N LEU A 70 -5.06 -14.18 -0.48
CA LEU A 70 -3.70 -14.70 -0.38
C LEU A 70 -2.93 -14.04 0.78
N ALA A 71 -3.05 -12.73 0.94
CA ALA A 71 -2.40 -12.01 2.06
C ALA A 71 -2.91 -12.49 3.43
N LEU A 72 -4.21 -12.75 3.58
CA LEU A 72 -4.80 -13.31 4.79
C LEU A 72 -4.22 -14.69 5.14
N LYS A 73 -4.04 -15.56 4.15
CA LYS A 73 -3.41 -16.87 4.33
C LYS A 73 -1.96 -16.75 4.80
N VAL A 74 -1.21 -15.82 4.22
CA VAL A 74 0.23 -15.65 4.52
C VAL A 74 0.46 -15.03 5.89
N GLU A 75 -0.37 -14.06 6.30
CA GLU A 75 -0.30 -13.41 7.62
C GLU A 75 -1.01 -14.20 8.73
N ASN A 76 -1.29 -15.49 8.52
CA ASN A 76 -1.97 -16.39 9.46
C ASN A 76 -3.32 -15.87 10.01
N THR A 77 -3.97 -14.97 9.30
CA THR A 77 -5.31 -14.47 9.64
C THR A 77 -6.33 -15.31 8.85
N TYR A 78 -6.61 -16.51 9.34
CA TYR A 78 -7.38 -17.49 8.57
C TYR A 78 -8.85 -17.08 8.40
N ILE A 79 -9.25 -16.87 7.14
CA ILE A 79 -10.65 -16.75 6.72
C ILE A 79 -10.87 -17.80 5.62
N THR A 80 -11.86 -18.67 5.80
CA THR A 80 -12.23 -19.65 4.78
C THR A 80 -12.76 -18.95 3.52
N ALA A 81 -12.50 -19.50 2.34
CA ALA A 81 -13.01 -18.98 1.07
C ALA A 81 -14.54 -18.80 1.05
N GLU A 82 -15.27 -19.68 1.73
CA GLU A 82 -16.72 -19.62 1.88
C GLU A 82 -17.19 -18.39 2.67
N ILE A 83 -16.47 -18.04 3.74
CA ILE A 83 -16.73 -16.84 4.54
C ILE A 83 -16.43 -15.60 3.72
N LEU A 84 -15.35 -15.62 2.94
CA LEU A 84 -15.03 -14.53 2.03
C LEU A 84 -16.12 -14.35 0.97
N LYS A 85 -16.61 -15.45 0.37
CA LYS A 85 -17.71 -15.43 -0.60
C LYS A 85 -19.02 -14.96 0.02
N ALA A 86 -19.30 -15.34 1.26
CA ALA A 86 -20.47 -14.86 2.00
C ALA A 86 -20.40 -13.34 2.26
N LYS A 87 -19.21 -12.80 2.54
CA LYS A 87 -18.99 -11.36 2.69
C LYS A 87 -18.94 -10.61 1.35
N LEU A 88 -18.49 -11.27 0.28
CA LEU A 88 -18.28 -10.70 -1.05
C LEU A 88 -19.07 -11.50 -2.09
N SER A 89 -20.37 -11.25 -2.15
CA SER A 89 -21.32 -11.99 -3.00
C SER A 89 -21.00 -11.91 -4.50
N PHE A 90 -20.18 -10.95 -4.93
CA PHE A 90 -19.76 -10.79 -6.32
C PHE A 90 -18.58 -11.69 -6.74
N VAL A 91 -17.91 -12.35 -5.78
CA VAL A 91 -16.68 -13.11 -6.05
C VAL A 91 -17.01 -14.45 -6.71
N LYS A 92 -16.39 -14.69 -7.87
CA LYS A 92 -16.48 -15.97 -8.59
C LYS A 92 -15.37 -16.90 -8.10
N MET A 93 -15.75 -18.01 -7.47
CA MET A 93 -14.80 -18.93 -6.83
C MET A 93 -13.75 -19.49 -7.80
N HIS A 94 -14.14 -19.81 -9.04
CA HIS A 94 -13.20 -20.31 -10.06
C HIS A 94 -12.14 -19.26 -10.44
N LEU A 95 -12.52 -17.97 -10.52
CA LEU A 95 -11.57 -16.89 -10.78
C LEU A 95 -10.68 -16.64 -9.57
N LEU A 96 -11.22 -16.72 -8.36
CA LEU A 96 -10.44 -16.55 -7.13
C LEU A 96 -9.27 -17.55 -7.08
N ILE A 97 -9.55 -18.84 -7.33
CA ILE A 97 -8.52 -19.90 -7.33
C ILE A 97 -7.51 -19.70 -8.46
N LYS A 98 -7.99 -19.32 -9.67
CA LYS A 98 -7.11 -19.03 -10.81
C LYS A 98 -6.15 -17.89 -10.50
N TYR A 99 -6.68 -16.78 -9.99
CA TYR A 99 -5.87 -15.60 -9.66
C TYR A 99 -4.95 -15.84 -8.47
N GLU A 100 -5.35 -16.65 -7.48
CA GLU A 100 -4.47 -17.07 -6.39
C GLU A 100 -3.21 -17.77 -6.92
N LEU A 101 -3.37 -18.72 -7.85
CA LEU A 101 -2.23 -19.41 -8.46
C LEU A 101 -1.38 -18.46 -9.32
N GLU A 102 -2.02 -17.61 -10.12
CA GLU A 102 -1.31 -16.63 -10.96
C GLU A 102 -0.50 -15.63 -10.12
N LEU A 103 -1.02 -15.18 -8.98
CA LEU A 103 -0.31 -14.31 -8.04
C LEU A 103 0.93 -15.01 -7.48
N CYS A 104 0.78 -16.25 -7.02
CA CYS A 104 1.91 -17.05 -6.53
C CYS A 104 3.01 -17.21 -7.60
N GLN A 105 2.62 -17.48 -8.85
CA GLN A 105 3.55 -17.56 -9.98
C GLN A 105 4.22 -16.21 -10.28
N ALA A 106 3.45 -15.12 -10.29
CA ALA A 106 3.98 -13.77 -10.50
C ALA A 106 4.98 -13.37 -9.41
N LEU A 107 4.77 -13.80 -8.17
CA LEU A 107 5.65 -13.59 -7.03
C LEU A 107 6.85 -14.56 -6.98
N LYS A 108 6.93 -15.52 -7.92
CA LYS A 108 7.92 -16.63 -7.90
C LYS A 108 7.90 -17.38 -6.56
N PHE A 109 6.71 -17.55 -5.97
CA PHE A 109 6.51 -18.16 -4.65
C PHE A 109 7.21 -17.46 -3.48
N ASN A 110 7.74 -16.23 -3.68
CA ASN A 110 8.21 -15.40 -2.58
C ASN A 110 7.03 -14.64 -1.96
N LEU A 111 6.36 -15.29 -1.00
CA LEU A 111 5.18 -14.74 -0.34
C LEU A 111 5.53 -13.85 0.85
N HIS A 112 6.76 -13.89 1.35
CA HIS A 112 7.14 -13.09 2.52
C HIS A 112 7.27 -11.61 2.15
N VAL A 113 6.51 -10.76 2.83
CA VAL A 113 6.58 -9.30 2.67
C VAL A 113 7.00 -8.66 3.99
N SER A 114 8.06 -7.85 3.95
CA SER A 114 8.47 -7.06 5.10
C SER A 114 7.43 -5.97 5.41
N SER A 115 6.72 -6.10 6.54
CA SER A 115 5.77 -5.08 6.97
C SER A 115 6.48 -3.89 7.64
N PRO A 116 6.23 -2.63 7.19
CA PRO A 116 6.72 -1.44 7.90
C PRO A 116 5.99 -1.19 9.22
N HIS A 117 4.82 -1.79 9.43
CA HIS A 117 4.00 -1.56 10.62
C HIS A 117 4.72 -1.92 11.93
N LEU A 118 5.38 -3.08 11.98
CA LEU A 118 6.13 -3.49 13.17
C LEU A 118 7.29 -2.55 13.47
N ARG A 119 7.93 -2.02 12.42
CA ARG A 119 9.01 -1.03 12.54
C ARG A 119 8.47 0.30 13.06
N LEU A 120 7.32 0.74 12.53
CA LEU A 120 6.62 1.93 13.00
C LEU A 120 6.26 1.80 14.48
N LEU A 121 5.72 0.67 14.92
CA LEU A 121 5.41 0.41 16.33
C LEU A 121 6.65 0.52 17.22
N GLY A 122 7.76 -0.10 16.81
CA GLY A 122 9.03 -0.03 17.55
C GLY A 122 9.56 1.40 17.64
N LEU A 123 9.51 2.16 16.55
CA LEU A 123 9.92 3.56 16.52
C LEU A 123 9.02 4.44 17.39
N PHE A 124 7.71 4.23 17.33
CA PHE A 124 6.73 4.95 18.14
C PHE A 124 6.97 4.74 19.63
N LEU A 125 7.17 3.48 20.06
CA LEU A 125 7.48 3.15 21.45
C LEU A 125 8.83 3.72 21.89
N LEU A 126 9.84 3.71 21.02
CA LEU A 126 11.15 4.30 21.32
C LEU A 126 11.05 5.80 21.60
N LEU A 127 10.31 6.53 20.77
CA LEU A 127 10.11 7.98 20.94
C LEU A 127 9.34 8.26 22.23
N LYS A 128 8.24 7.54 22.48
CA LYS A 128 7.44 7.68 23.69
C LYS A 128 8.22 7.37 24.98
N ASN A 129 9.01 6.31 24.99
CA ASN A 129 9.80 5.94 26.17
C ASN A 129 10.91 6.95 26.47
N LYS A 130 11.50 7.57 25.45
CA LYS A 130 12.52 8.62 25.65
C LYS A 130 11.95 9.88 26.30
N GLU A 131 10.69 10.21 26.05
CA GLU A 131 9.99 11.29 26.75
C GLU A 131 9.80 10.94 28.23
N GLN A 132 9.39 9.70 28.51
CA GLN A 132 9.10 9.26 29.88
C GLN A 132 10.36 9.19 30.77
N VAL A 133 11.51 8.82 30.21
CA VAL A 133 12.79 8.83 30.94
C VAL A 133 13.21 10.25 31.32
N ARG A 134 12.91 11.27 30.49
CA ARG A 134 13.20 12.68 30.81
C ARG A 134 12.38 13.22 31.99
N GLY A 135 11.12 12.80 32.14
CA GLY A 135 10.24 13.23 33.23
C GLY A 135 10.61 12.69 34.63
N THR A 136 11.57 11.77 34.73
CA THR A 136 12.05 11.21 36.02
C THR A 136 13.45 11.69 36.42
N THR A 137 14.14 12.41 35.54
CA THR A 137 15.49 12.96 35.78
C THR A 137 15.48 14.48 35.63
N GLU A 138 14.60 15.17 36.36
CA GLU A 138 14.67 16.64 36.46
C GLU A 138 15.77 17.11 37.43
N ASP A 139 16.35 16.21 38.22
CA ASP A 139 17.53 16.56 39.02
C ASP A 139 18.82 16.28 38.24
N THR A 140 19.37 17.35 37.67
CA THR A 140 20.82 17.61 37.49
C THR A 140 21.53 17.30 36.16
N PHE A 141 20.92 17.34 34.97
CA PHE A 141 21.74 17.42 33.74
C PHE A 141 21.20 18.37 32.68
N GLN A 142 21.88 19.53 32.55
CA GLN A 142 21.75 20.47 31.44
C GLN A 142 22.08 19.77 30.12
N THR A 143 21.05 19.33 29.38
CA THR A 143 21.21 18.95 27.98
C THR A 143 20.25 19.80 27.18
N GLN A 144 20.85 20.50 26.21
CA GLN A 144 20.25 21.44 25.26
C GLN A 144 18.80 21.13 24.88
N GLU A 145 18.00 22.20 24.88
CA GLU A 145 16.60 22.29 24.49
C GLU A 145 16.29 21.45 23.24
N ILE A 146 15.67 20.29 23.44
CA ILE A 146 14.89 19.61 22.39
C ILE A 146 13.45 19.75 22.81
N GLN A 147 12.73 20.61 22.07
CA GLN A 147 11.33 20.97 22.27
C GLN A 147 10.44 19.73 22.42
N GLU A 148 9.44 19.85 23.29
CA GLU A 148 8.43 18.84 23.64
C GLU A 148 7.90 18.06 22.42
N ILE A 149 8.29 16.78 22.29
CA ILE A 149 7.79 15.86 21.24
C ILE A 149 6.34 15.41 21.55
N ASP A 150 5.85 15.68 22.77
CA ASP A 150 4.64 15.12 23.37
C ASP A 150 3.33 15.57 22.68
N ARG A 151 3.35 16.71 21.97
CA ARG A 151 2.14 17.22 21.26
C ARG A 151 1.94 16.67 19.86
N THR A 152 2.96 16.05 19.25
CA THR A 152 2.89 15.69 17.82
C THR A 152 2.72 14.20 17.56
N LEU A 153 3.01 13.32 18.52
CA LEU A 153 3.01 11.86 18.31
C LEU A 153 1.60 11.24 18.39
N ASP A 154 0.94 11.10 17.24
CA ASP A 154 -0.36 10.44 17.13
C ASP A 154 -0.22 9.11 16.36
N TRP A 155 -0.49 8.00 17.04
CA TRP A 155 -0.45 6.66 16.44
C TRP A 155 -1.46 6.53 15.30
N GLY A 156 -2.68 7.05 15.46
CA GLY A 156 -3.74 6.96 14.46
C GLY A 156 -3.34 7.64 13.16
N LYS A 157 -2.85 8.88 13.25
CA LYS A 157 -2.33 9.62 12.10
C LYS A 157 -1.09 8.97 11.49
N SER A 158 -0.23 8.37 12.31
CA SER A 158 0.96 7.68 11.79
C SER A 158 0.59 6.44 10.98
N VAL A 159 -0.43 5.70 11.40
CA VAL A 159 -0.97 4.55 10.63
C VAL A 159 -1.66 5.01 9.35
N GLU A 160 -2.40 6.13 9.39
CA GLU A 160 -3.01 6.72 8.20
C GLU A 160 -1.95 7.18 7.19
N ASN A 161 -0.91 7.88 7.64
CA ASN A 161 0.24 8.24 6.82
C ASN A 161 0.91 7.01 6.22
N LEU A 162 1.04 5.93 6.99
CA LEU A 162 1.58 4.68 6.48
C LEU A 162 0.71 4.10 5.35
N LYS A 163 -0.62 4.11 5.48
CA LYS A 163 -1.54 3.68 4.41
C LYS A 163 -1.35 4.52 3.15
N ASN A 164 -1.23 5.84 3.29
CA ASN A 164 -0.98 6.75 2.17
C ASN A 164 0.36 6.45 1.48
N LEU A 165 1.40 6.15 2.26
CA LEU A 165 2.72 5.78 1.74
C LEU A 165 2.72 4.45 1.00
N MET A 166 1.92 3.47 1.44
CA MET A 166 1.75 2.20 0.72
C MET A 166 1.18 2.40 -0.69
N LEU A 167 0.42 3.47 -0.93
CA LEU A 167 -0.17 3.73 -2.24
C LEU A 167 0.85 4.27 -3.26
N THR A 168 1.95 4.88 -2.81
CA THR A 168 2.99 5.48 -3.67
C THR A 168 3.60 4.48 -4.67
N ASP A 169 3.91 4.90 -5.91
CA ASP A 169 4.46 4.00 -6.95
C ASP A 169 5.82 3.44 -6.56
N ASN A 170 6.65 4.28 -5.95
CA ASN A 170 8.01 3.92 -5.54
C ASN A 170 8.03 3.00 -4.30
N TYR A 171 6.87 2.63 -3.74
CA TYR A 171 6.79 1.87 -2.50
C TYR A 171 7.65 0.60 -2.49
N LEU A 172 7.71 -0.13 -3.61
CA LEU A 172 8.51 -1.36 -3.73
C LEU A 172 10.03 -1.13 -3.65
N GLN A 173 10.49 0.10 -3.89
CA GLN A 173 11.91 0.47 -3.88
C GLN A 173 12.34 1.09 -2.55
N LEU A 174 11.38 1.51 -1.71
CA LEU A 174 11.67 2.18 -0.45
C LEU A 174 12.12 1.19 0.62
N ASN A 175 13.06 1.61 1.46
CA ASN A 175 13.44 0.82 2.62
C ASN A 175 12.30 0.84 3.66
N PRO A 176 11.84 -0.31 4.18
CA PRO A 176 10.80 -0.37 5.21
C PRO A 176 11.09 0.49 6.45
N ASN A 177 12.36 0.71 6.79
CA ASN A 177 12.74 1.59 7.91
C ASN A 177 12.48 3.07 7.59
N GLU A 178 12.80 3.51 6.36
CA GLU A 178 12.56 4.87 5.88
C GLU A 178 11.06 5.15 5.74
N VAL A 179 10.30 4.17 5.25
CA VAL A 179 8.84 4.22 5.20
C VAL A 179 8.25 4.37 6.60
N ALA A 180 8.71 3.57 7.56
CA ALA A 180 8.24 3.66 8.94
C ALA A 180 8.54 5.04 9.55
N LEU A 181 9.75 5.58 9.35
CA LEU A 181 10.10 6.93 9.81
C LEU A 181 9.29 8.03 9.11
N ALA A 182 9.07 7.90 7.80
CA ALA A 182 8.27 8.84 7.03
C ALA A 182 6.79 8.84 7.44
N SER A 183 6.28 7.72 7.93
CA SER A 183 4.89 7.64 8.42
C SER A 183 4.66 8.38 9.74
N LEU A 184 5.71 8.64 10.53
CA LEU A 184 5.59 9.40 11.77
C LEU A 184 5.12 10.85 11.49
N THR A 185 4.27 11.33 12.38
CA THR A 185 3.76 12.71 12.41
C THR A 185 4.83 13.76 12.71
N VAL A 186 5.95 13.33 13.29
CA VAL A 186 7.12 14.15 13.66
C VAL A 186 7.78 14.77 12.42
N GLN A 187 8.26 16.01 12.57
CA GLN A 187 9.03 16.67 11.53
C GLN A 187 10.45 16.08 11.45
N PRO A 188 11.03 15.96 10.25
CA PRO A 188 12.42 15.48 10.12
C PRO A 188 13.45 16.32 10.90
N SER A 189 13.13 17.57 11.22
CA SER A 189 13.99 18.46 12.02
C SER A 189 14.09 18.01 13.48
N GLU A 190 13.03 17.46 14.06
CA GLU A 190 12.98 17.00 15.45
C GLU A 190 13.71 15.66 15.63
N LEU A 191 13.94 14.94 14.52
CA LEU A 191 14.69 13.68 14.48
C LEU A 191 16.20 13.89 14.24
N GLN A 192 16.66 15.14 14.12
CA GLN A 192 18.07 15.47 13.97
C GLN A 192 18.82 15.06 15.24
N GLY A 193 19.86 14.23 15.09
CA GLY A 193 20.64 13.67 16.19
C GLY A 193 20.30 12.22 16.56
N LEU A 194 19.13 11.71 16.16
CA LEU A 194 18.77 10.29 16.35
C LEU A 194 19.14 9.43 15.12
N PHE A 195 19.05 10.02 13.93
CA PHE A 195 19.28 9.33 12.66
C PHE A 195 20.27 10.08 11.78
N MET A 196 20.86 9.37 10.82
CA MET A 196 21.80 9.92 9.84
C MET A 196 21.13 10.97 8.93
N THR A 197 21.90 11.95 8.49
CA THR A 197 21.44 13.04 7.59
C THR A 197 20.89 12.51 6.27
N ASP A 198 21.46 11.42 5.75
CA ASP A 198 21.04 10.80 4.50
C ASP A 198 19.61 10.25 4.61
N THR A 199 19.30 9.57 5.72
CA THR A 199 17.95 9.07 6.03
C THR A 199 16.94 10.20 6.14
N LEU A 200 17.31 11.32 6.77
CA LEU A 200 16.44 12.49 6.88
C LEU A 200 16.15 13.12 5.51
N SER A 201 17.12 13.13 4.60
CA SER A 201 16.93 13.59 3.23
C SER A 201 15.98 12.68 2.44
N ALA A 202 16.07 11.36 2.62
CA ALA A 202 15.18 10.38 2.01
C ALA A 202 13.74 10.54 2.50
N ILE A 203 13.54 10.73 3.82
CA ILE A 203 12.23 10.96 4.42
C ILE A 203 11.57 12.22 3.85
N LYS A 204 12.32 13.31 3.66
CA LYS A 204 11.79 14.53 3.05
C LYS A 204 11.26 14.29 1.63
N LYS A 205 12.01 13.53 0.82
CA LYS A 205 11.57 13.14 -0.54
C LYS A 205 10.29 12.32 -0.51
N ILE A 206 10.25 11.30 0.35
CA ILE A 206 9.07 10.41 0.51
C ILE A 206 7.82 11.20 0.92
N LYS A 207 7.95 12.13 1.89
CA LYS A 207 6.82 12.98 2.32
C LYS A 207 6.35 13.90 1.19
N LEU A 208 7.24 14.45 0.38
CA LEU A 208 6.88 15.28 -0.79
C LEU A 208 6.15 14.49 -1.88
N ASP A 209 6.59 13.27 -2.17
CA ASP A 209 5.97 12.41 -3.19
C ASP A 209 4.54 12.00 -2.80
N THR A 210 4.26 11.91 -1.50
CA THR A 210 2.92 11.59 -0.97
C THR A 210 1.91 12.72 -1.21
N ILE A 211 2.36 13.98 -1.12
CA ILE A 211 1.51 15.18 -1.24
C ILE A 211 1.05 15.42 -2.70
N ARG A 212 1.81 14.95 -3.69
CA ARG A 212 1.58 15.25 -5.11
C ARG A 212 0.44 14.49 -5.78
N ARG A 213 -0.25 13.59 -5.07
CA ARG A 213 -1.26 12.72 -5.68
C ARG A 213 -2.67 13.24 -5.45
N GLU A 214 -3.27 13.72 -6.52
CA GLU A 214 -4.70 14.01 -6.58
C GLU A 214 -5.50 12.73 -6.84
N SER A 215 -6.64 12.59 -6.17
CA SER A 215 -7.58 11.50 -6.41
C SER A 215 -8.16 11.61 -7.82
N PRO A 216 -8.17 10.52 -8.62
CA PRO A 216 -8.59 10.59 -10.02
C PRO A 216 -10.07 10.93 -10.17
N THR A 217 -10.41 11.66 -11.23
CA THR A 217 -11.78 12.12 -11.46
C THR A 217 -12.67 10.94 -11.89
N GLN A 218 -13.89 10.85 -11.33
CA GLN A 218 -14.80 9.73 -11.61
C GLN A 218 -15.22 9.62 -13.09
N GLN A 219 -15.12 10.70 -13.86
CA GLN A 219 -15.36 10.71 -15.30
C GLN A 219 -14.20 10.06 -16.10
N GLU A 220 -12.97 10.25 -15.65
CA GLU A 220 -11.77 9.66 -16.28
C GLU A 220 -11.76 8.15 -16.06
N LEU A 221 -12.08 7.71 -14.85
CA LEU A 221 -12.20 6.28 -14.52
C LEU A 221 -13.23 5.56 -15.40
N LYS A 222 -14.39 6.17 -15.65
CA LYS A 222 -15.42 5.60 -16.53
C LYS A 222 -14.93 5.45 -17.97
N ARG A 223 -14.22 6.46 -18.50
CA ARG A 223 -13.64 6.40 -19.85
C ARG A 223 -12.60 5.29 -19.96
N ILE A 224 -11.75 5.14 -18.95
CA ILE A 224 -10.72 4.09 -18.91
C ILE A 224 -11.38 2.71 -18.79
N ASP A 225 -12.40 2.56 -17.96
CA ASP A 225 -13.17 1.31 -17.83
C ASP A 225 -13.84 0.89 -19.15
N GLU A 226 -14.41 1.84 -19.89
CA GLU A 226 -14.99 1.57 -21.21
C GLU A 226 -13.93 1.11 -22.22
N LYS A 227 -12.76 1.75 -22.24
CA LYS A 227 -11.63 1.31 -23.06
C LYS A 227 -11.17 -0.12 -22.70
N ILE A 228 -11.02 -0.41 -21.40
CA ILE A 228 -10.64 -1.76 -20.92
C ILE A 228 -11.65 -2.80 -21.37
N ARG A 229 -12.96 -2.52 -21.24
CA ARG A 229 -14.02 -3.45 -21.68
C ARG A 229 -13.99 -3.70 -23.18
N ASN A 230 -13.81 -2.65 -23.98
CA ASN A 230 -13.71 -2.78 -25.44
C ASN A 230 -12.50 -3.64 -25.84
N ILE A 231 -11.38 -3.48 -25.13
CA ILE A 231 -10.18 -4.30 -25.33
C ILE A 231 -10.44 -5.76 -24.92
N GLN A 232 -11.04 -6.00 -23.75
CA GLN A 232 -11.38 -7.34 -23.26
C GLN A 232 -12.27 -8.10 -24.23
N GLN A 233 -13.33 -7.47 -24.75
CA GLN A 233 -14.23 -8.08 -25.73
C GLN A 233 -13.49 -8.47 -27.01
N ARG A 234 -12.53 -7.66 -27.46
CA ARG A 234 -11.72 -7.98 -28.64
C ARG A 234 -10.82 -9.20 -28.43
N TYR A 235 -10.27 -9.36 -27.22
CA TYR A 235 -9.47 -10.54 -26.87
C TYR A 235 -10.32 -11.79 -26.68
N GLU A 236 -11.54 -11.68 -26.15
CA GLU A 236 -12.48 -12.82 -26.03
C GLU A 236 -12.95 -13.35 -27.38
N ILE A 237 -13.04 -12.52 -28.43
CA ILE A 237 -13.41 -12.93 -29.79
C ILE A 237 -12.26 -13.66 -30.52
N SER A 238 -11.03 -13.61 -29.99
CA SER A 238 -9.83 -14.16 -30.63
C SER A 238 -9.41 -15.56 -30.12
N HIS A 239 -10.22 -16.18 -29.25
CA HIS A 239 -10.05 -17.55 -28.74
C HIS A 239 -11.27 -18.41 -29.07
#